data_AF-A0A8C6XF30-F1
#
_entry.id   AF-A0A8C6XF30-F1
#
_cell.length_a   1.000
_cell.length_b   1.000
_cell.length_c   1.000
_cell.angle_alpha   90.00
_cell.angle_beta   90.00
_cell.angle_gamma   90.00
#
_symmetry.space_group_name_H-M   'P 1'
#
loop_
_entity.id
_entity.type
_entity.pdbx_description
1 polymer ?
#
loop_
_entity_poly.entity_id
_entity_poly.type
_entity_poly.pdbx_seq_one_letter_code
_entity_poly.pdbx_strand_id
1 'polypeptide(L)'
;MSLQMISTINNSSLIQPGFSLMNFDGQVFLFGQKGWPKRSCPTGVFLLDFKKDELKLKPAYFSKDSCYLPPLRYPAICTIKGSEKCQYLIHGGKTPNNELSDKLYAICLASKNNKKVTFTCTEKELVGEVPEGRYGHTVNVVHSQGKSMIVIIGGRSYIALGQRTSEKWNSVVDCMPHIFLIDPEFGCCTSYALPEFQNGFSFHLSLVQNDIIYIIGGHSLENDIRPPNFYKIKIDLPLGSPAVSCVILPGGISISSAIMTQTREKEFVVVGGYHSDNQKRMVCNTINLDDNKIEIVETEAPEWTPDIKHCKIWFGNDMGNGSILFGIPGDNRQLASDANYFYILKYQVENDQSLEQMAQVCSQSSTEDAGESTPFEDSEEFTFSFDIDTDTCNEDDNENESESGYWITCCADCHIDINTWVPLYSTELNKPAMIFCSSGEGHWVHAQCMDLSENMLIYLSQVDIKYFCTEHISLARGLKTPKEIPPIEKKPMKALRRKKPMKMLSPAKKSFIRKLFE
;
A
#
# COMPACT_ATOMS: atom_id res chain seq x y z
N MET A 1 -9.57 -24.48 20.92
CA MET A 1 -8.59 -24.17 19.85
C MET A 1 -7.90 -25.43 19.39
N SER A 2 -7.65 -25.60 18.09
CA SER A 2 -6.91 -26.75 17.56
C SER A 2 -5.62 -26.28 16.87
N LEU A 3 -4.47 -26.81 17.31
CA LEU A 3 -3.17 -26.57 16.70
C LEU A 3 -2.77 -27.78 15.86
N GLN A 4 -2.42 -27.57 14.60
CA GLN A 4 -2.04 -28.62 13.66
C GLN A 4 -0.71 -28.27 12.98
N MET A 5 0.24 -29.19 13.00
CA MET A 5 1.49 -29.06 12.23
C MET A 5 1.22 -29.32 10.75
N ILE A 6 1.86 -28.55 9.87
CA ILE A 6 1.68 -28.63 8.42
C ILE A 6 2.99 -29.08 7.80
N SER A 7 2.93 -30.06 6.91
CA SER A 7 4.09 -30.39 6.07
C SER A 7 4.17 -29.39 4.91
N THR A 8 5.37 -28.95 4.57
CA THR A 8 5.56 -28.08 3.42
C THR A 8 6.23 -28.82 2.29
N ILE A 9 5.68 -28.69 1.07
CA ILE A 9 6.32 -29.20 -0.14
C ILE A 9 6.87 -28.02 -0.91
N ASN A 10 8.12 -28.14 -1.41
CA ASN A 10 8.82 -27.25 -2.35
C ASN A 10 8.42 -25.77 -2.32
N ASN A 11 9.38 -24.88 -2.02
CA ASN A 11 9.22 -23.41 -1.87
C ASN A 11 8.82 -22.92 -0.47
N SER A 12 8.88 -23.77 0.57
CA SER A 12 8.76 -23.34 1.97
C SER A 12 9.77 -22.25 2.35
N SER A 13 10.95 -22.28 1.72
CA SER A 13 12.01 -21.29 1.84
C SER A 13 11.63 -19.86 1.42
N LEU A 14 10.49 -19.69 0.72
CA LEU A 14 9.95 -18.38 0.36
C LEU A 14 9.25 -17.71 1.55
N ILE A 15 8.77 -18.48 2.53
CA ILE A 15 8.08 -17.92 3.70
C ILE A 15 9.13 -17.45 4.71
N GLN A 16 9.02 -16.20 5.15
CA GLN A 16 9.97 -15.55 6.04
C GLN A 16 9.25 -14.71 7.10
N PRO A 17 9.88 -14.39 8.24
CA PRO A 17 9.34 -13.44 9.20
C PRO A 17 8.97 -12.10 8.55
N GLY A 18 7.78 -11.59 8.88
CA GLY A 18 7.24 -10.36 8.32
C GLY A 18 6.47 -10.53 7.01
N PHE A 19 6.22 -11.77 6.56
CA PHE A 19 5.26 -12.02 5.48
C PHE A 19 3.85 -11.58 5.87
N SER A 20 2.99 -11.48 4.86
CA SER A 20 1.59 -11.12 5.03
C SER A 20 0.67 -12.10 4.34
N LEU A 21 -0.53 -12.25 4.89
CA LEU A 21 -1.60 -13.04 4.29
C LEU A 21 -2.79 -12.13 3.94
N MET A 22 -3.39 -12.40 2.80
CA MET A 22 -4.58 -11.71 2.32
C MET A 22 -5.65 -12.75 1.98
N ASN A 23 -6.84 -12.62 2.55
CA ASN A 23 -7.96 -13.51 2.34
C ASN A 23 -8.93 -12.90 1.32
N PHE A 24 -9.00 -13.49 0.13
CA PHE A 24 -9.93 -13.12 -0.92
C PHE A 24 -10.98 -14.22 -1.09
N ASP A 25 -12.20 -13.97 -0.63
CA ASP A 25 -13.34 -14.89 -0.72
C ASP A 25 -13.01 -16.31 -0.23
N GLY A 26 -12.36 -16.41 0.93
CA GLY A 26 -11.95 -17.67 1.56
C GLY A 26 -10.64 -18.27 1.02
N GLN A 27 -10.06 -17.72 -0.05
CA GLN A 27 -8.74 -18.13 -0.54
C GLN A 27 -7.65 -17.23 0.05
N VAL A 28 -6.61 -17.84 0.62
CA VAL A 28 -5.55 -17.13 1.33
C VAL A 28 -4.32 -16.99 0.43
N PHE A 29 -3.78 -15.78 0.33
CA PHE A 29 -2.63 -15.45 -0.50
C PHE A 29 -1.46 -14.93 0.34
N LEU A 30 -0.27 -15.48 0.11
CA LEU A 30 1.02 -15.03 0.64
C LEU A 30 1.50 -13.82 -0.14
N PHE A 31 1.95 -12.81 0.59
CA PHE A 31 2.75 -11.70 0.07
C PHE A 31 3.98 -11.47 0.96
N GLY A 32 5.06 -10.95 0.38
CA GLY A 32 6.32 -10.70 1.09
C GLY A 32 7.27 -11.90 1.11
N GLN A 33 7.40 -12.61 -0.02
CA GLN A 33 8.35 -13.73 -0.16
C GLN A 33 9.81 -13.34 0.13
N LYS A 34 10.62 -14.33 0.54
CA LYS A 34 12.07 -14.17 0.75
C LYS A 34 12.78 -13.88 -0.57
N GLY A 35 13.55 -12.78 -0.58
CA GLY A 35 14.28 -12.31 -1.77
C GLY A 35 13.36 -11.75 -2.85
N TRP A 36 13.95 -11.34 -3.97
CA TRP A 36 13.22 -10.80 -5.11
C TRP A 36 12.37 -11.88 -5.81
N PRO A 37 11.25 -11.50 -6.46
CA PRO A 37 10.42 -12.43 -7.23
C PRO A 37 11.25 -13.17 -8.28
N LYS A 38 11.03 -14.48 -8.39
CA LYS A 38 11.73 -15.33 -9.37
C LYS A 38 10.90 -15.45 -10.65
N ARG A 39 11.52 -15.89 -11.76
CA ARG A 39 10.81 -16.17 -13.02
C ARG A 39 9.63 -17.12 -12.87
N SER A 40 9.65 -18.02 -11.88
CA SER A 40 8.54 -18.92 -11.56
C SER A 40 7.28 -18.21 -11.02
N CYS A 41 7.45 -17.06 -10.37
CA CYS A 41 6.36 -16.22 -9.87
C CYS A 41 6.81 -14.75 -9.85
N PRO A 42 6.70 -14.03 -10.98
CA PRO A 42 7.18 -12.65 -11.08
C PRO A 42 6.44 -11.65 -10.18
N THR A 43 5.21 -11.97 -9.77
CA THR A 43 4.40 -11.13 -8.89
C THR A 43 4.84 -11.22 -7.43
N GLY A 44 5.51 -12.31 -7.03
CA GLY A 44 5.84 -12.59 -5.63
C GLY A 44 4.62 -12.84 -4.73
N VAL A 45 3.44 -13.06 -5.33
CA VAL A 45 2.18 -13.37 -4.63
C VAL A 45 1.80 -14.82 -4.89
N PHE A 46 1.43 -15.56 -3.84
CA PHE A 46 1.14 -16.99 -3.95
C PHE A 46 -0.17 -17.35 -3.28
N LEU A 47 -1.00 -18.18 -3.90
CA LEU A 47 -2.10 -18.86 -3.23
C LEU A 47 -1.53 -19.93 -2.28
N LEU A 48 -1.97 -19.92 -1.02
CA LEU A 48 -1.76 -21.01 -0.07
C LEU A 48 -2.78 -22.10 -0.34
N ASP A 49 -2.34 -23.18 -0.97
CA ASP A 49 -3.16 -24.36 -1.25
C ASP A 49 -2.84 -25.47 -0.25
N PHE A 50 -3.81 -25.82 0.59
CA PHE A 50 -3.70 -26.92 1.55
C PHE A 50 -4.33 -28.17 0.95
N LYS A 51 -3.51 -29.19 0.64
CA LYS A 51 -3.99 -30.48 0.14
C LYS A 51 -3.47 -31.59 1.03
N LYS A 52 -4.37 -32.37 1.65
CA LYS A 52 -4.01 -33.48 2.57
C LYS A 52 -3.01 -33.03 3.66
N ASP A 53 -3.24 -31.86 4.26
CA ASP A 53 -2.36 -31.24 5.26
C ASP A 53 -0.95 -30.85 4.78
N GLU A 54 -0.74 -30.82 3.47
CA GLU A 54 0.46 -30.28 2.84
C GLU A 54 0.21 -28.84 2.36
N LEU A 55 1.08 -27.92 2.73
CA LEU A 55 1.10 -26.55 2.19
C LEU A 55 1.85 -26.50 0.86
N LYS A 56 1.16 -26.00 -0.17
CA LYS A 56 1.73 -25.72 -1.50
C LYS A 56 1.51 -24.25 -1.85
N LEU A 57 2.57 -23.60 -2.32
CA LEU A 57 2.50 -22.23 -2.83
C LEU A 57 2.28 -22.24 -4.34
N LYS A 58 1.13 -21.75 -4.79
CA LYS A 58 0.81 -21.61 -6.22
C LYS A 58 0.94 -20.16 -6.68
N PRO A 59 1.62 -19.85 -7.80
CA PRO A 59 1.79 -18.49 -8.24
C PRO A 59 0.46 -17.82 -8.59
N ALA A 60 0.28 -16.57 -8.15
CA ALA A 60 -0.81 -15.70 -8.58
C ALA A 60 -0.32 -14.70 -9.64
N TYR A 61 -1.25 -14.15 -10.42
CA TYR A 61 -0.93 -13.33 -11.58
C TYR A 61 -1.47 -11.91 -11.42
N PHE A 62 -0.82 -10.95 -12.08
CA PHE A 62 -1.29 -9.58 -12.17
C PHE A 62 -1.90 -9.30 -13.54
N SER A 63 -2.88 -8.39 -13.56
CA SER A 63 -3.46 -7.84 -14.79
C SER A 63 -2.44 -6.96 -15.51
N LYS A 64 -2.68 -6.66 -16.79
CA LYS A 64 -1.75 -5.86 -17.60
C LYS A 64 -1.54 -4.45 -17.06
N ASP A 65 -2.56 -3.88 -16.45
CA ASP A 65 -2.56 -2.51 -15.93
C ASP A 65 -2.03 -2.43 -14.49
N SER A 66 -1.50 -3.54 -13.96
CA SER A 66 -0.98 -3.58 -12.59
C SER A 66 0.45 -3.07 -12.51
N CYS A 67 0.76 -2.33 -11.44
CA CYS A 67 2.15 -2.13 -11.04
C CYS A 67 2.67 -3.38 -10.30
N TYR A 68 3.92 -3.77 -10.57
CA TYR A 68 4.60 -4.79 -9.79
C TYR A 68 5.17 -4.14 -8.53
N LEU A 69 4.72 -4.61 -7.37
CA LEU A 69 5.24 -4.17 -6.08
C LEU A 69 6.36 -5.11 -5.60
N PRO A 70 7.40 -4.59 -4.91
CA PRO A 70 8.44 -5.44 -4.33
C PRO A 70 7.86 -6.32 -3.20
N PRO A 71 8.47 -7.47 -2.89
CA PRO A 71 8.14 -8.22 -1.68
C PRO A 71 8.46 -7.38 -0.44
N LEU A 72 7.45 -7.03 0.34
CA LEU A 72 7.59 -6.19 1.53
C LEU A 72 7.52 -7.05 2.79
N ARG A 73 8.46 -6.86 3.71
CA ARG A 73 8.45 -7.46 5.05
C ARG A 73 7.94 -6.46 6.07
N TYR A 74 7.08 -6.92 6.97
CA TYR A 74 6.41 -6.10 7.97
C TYR A 74 5.71 -4.85 7.40
N PRO A 75 5.03 -4.93 6.23
CA PRO A 75 4.18 -3.84 5.78
C PRO A 75 2.98 -3.69 6.70
N ALA A 76 2.32 -2.54 6.66
CA ALA A 76 0.99 -2.41 7.23
C ALA A 76 -0.04 -2.81 6.17
N ILE A 77 -1.02 -3.62 6.58
CA ILE A 77 -2.06 -4.11 5.68
C ILE A 77 -3.43 -3.94 6.33
N CYS A 78 -4.42 -3.50 5.56
CA CYS A 78 -5.80 -3.49 5.99
C CYS A 78 -6.76 -3.88 4.88
N THR A 79 -7.92 -4.40 5.27
CA THR A 79 -9.01 -4.71 4.36
C THR A 79 -9.90 -3.49 4.15
N ILE A 80 -10.29 -3.20 2.90
CA ILE A 80 -11.31 -2.18 2.59
C ILE A 80 -12.68 -2.88 2.54
N LYS A 81 -13.54 -2.60 3.53
CA LYS A 81 -14.94 -3.05 3.52
C LYS A 81 -15.79 -1.98 2.81
N GLY A 82 -16.33 -2.28 1.62
CA GLY A 82 -17.26 -1.36 0.94
C GLY A 82 -17.19 -1.28 -0.59
N SER A 83 -16.23 -1.94 -1.24
CA SER A 83 -16.18 -2.04 -2.71
C SER A 83 -16.16 -3.50 -3.16
N GLU A 84 -16.94 -3.87 -4.17
CA GLU A 84 -17.05 -5.25 -4.68
C GLU A 84 -15.73 -5.82 -5.26
N LYS A 85 -14.66 -5.01 -5.39
CA LYS A 85 -13.45 -5.38 -6.15
C LYS A 85 -12.13 -5.17 -5.41
N CYS A 86 -12.00 -4.11 -4.61
CA CYS A 86 -10.75 -3.78 -3.92
C CYS A 86 -10.80 -4.21 -2.47
N GLN A 87 -9.90 -5.13 -2.11
CA GLN A 87 -9.97 -5.80 -0.81
C GLN A 87 -8.82 -5.41 0.12
N TYR A 88 -7.62 -5.06 -0.37
CA TYR A 88 -6.47 -4.80 0.50
C TYR A 88 -5.69 -3.53 0.16
N LEU A 89 -5.31 -2.79 1.19
CA LEU A 89 -4.30 -1.73 1.15
C LEU A 89 -3.00 -2.25 1.78
N ILE A 90 -1.87 -1.89 1.19
CA ILE A 90 -0.53 -2.22 1.67
C ILE A 90 0.29 -0.93 1.71
N HIS A 91 0.78 -0.55 2.88
CA HIS A 91 1.65 0.60 3.04
C HIS A 91 2.99 0.20 3.67
N GLY A 92 4.06 0.72 3.09
CA GLY A 92 5.42 0.61 3.60
C GLY A 92 5.93 -0.82 3.75
N GLY A 93 6.80 -1.07 4.73
CA GLY A 93 7.52 -2.32 4.89
C GLY A 93 8.93 -2.28 4.28
N LYS A 94 9.70 -3.34 4.54
CA LYS A 94 11.09 -3.48 4.07
C LYS A 94 11.17 -4.24 2.75
N THR A 95 11.83 -3.67 1.75
CA THR A 95 12.14 -4.36 0.49
C THR A 95 13.17 -5.49 0.73
N PRO A 96 13.44 -6.35 -0.28
CA PRO A 96 14.50 -7.35 -0.19
C PRO A 96 15.90 -6.73 0.00
N ASN A 97 16.10 -5.48 -0.44
CA ASN A 97 17.34 -4.72 -0.26
C ASN A 97 17.43 -4.01 1.10
N ASN A 98 16.46 -4.23 1.99
CA ASN A 98 16.30 -3.50 3.26
C ASN A 98 16.06 -1.99 3.10
N GLU A 99 15.50 -1.54 1.98
CA GLU A 99 14.96 -0.18 1.88
C GLU A 99 13.56 -0.13 2.48
N LEU A 100 13.14 1.04 2.97
CA LEU A 100 11.77 1.24 3.46
C LEU A 100 10.93 1.85 2.36
N SER A 101 9.84 1.18 2.02
CA SER A 101 8.83 1.77 1.14
C SER A 101 8.03 2.82 1.90
N ASP A 102 7.71 3.93 1.25
CA ASP A 102 6.72 4.94 1.64
C ASP A 102 5.45 4.87 0.78
N LYS A 103 5.48 4.04 -0.26
CA LYS A 103 4.36 3.84 -1.19
C LYS A 103 3.16 3.14 -0.55
N LEU A 104 1.97 3.51 -1.05
CA LEU A 104 0.69 2.87 -0.76
C LEU A 104 0.20 2.10 -1.99
N TYR A 105 -0.09 0.81 -1.84
CA TYR A 105 -0.63 -0.04 -2.89
C TYR A 105 -2.04 -0.49 -2.54
N ALA A 106 -2.91 -0.56 -3.54
CA ALA A 106 -4.23 -1.20 -3.45
C ALA A 106 -4.25 -2.45 -4.33
N ILE A 107 -4.54 -3.60 -3.70
CA ILE A 107 -4.69 -4.90 -4.37
C ILE A 107 -6.17 -5.28 -4.43
N CYS A 108 -6.62 -5.54 -5.64
CA CYS A 108 -8.01 -5.82 -5.98
C CYS A 108 -8.10 -7.14 -6.75
N LEU A 109 -9.16 -7.91 -6.55
CA LEU A 109 -9.40 -9.14 -7.32
C LEU A 109 -9.91 -8.74 -8.71
N ALA A 110 -9.15 -9.05 -9.76
CA ALA A 110 -9.52 -8.69 -11.13
C ALA A 110 -10.39 -9.76 -11.79
N SER A 111 -9.96 -11.02 -11.69
CA SER A 111 -10.69 -12.16 -12.23
C SER A 111 -10.33 -13.44 -11.48
N LYS A 112 -11.32 -14.30 -11.28
CA LYS A 112 -11.16 -15.62 -10.65
C LYS A 112 -11.68 -16.69 -11.61
N ASN A 113 -10.74 -17.44 -12.21
CA ASN A 113 -11.06 -18.65 -12.96
C ASN A 113 -10.59 -19.87 -12.16
N ASN A 114 -11.22 -21.05 -12.35
CA ASN A 114 -11.00 -22.27 -11.55
C ASN A 114 -9.54 -22.73 -11.38
N LYS A 115 -8.59 -22.24 -12.21
CA LYS A 115 -7.15 -22.54 -12.11
C LYS A 115 -6.25 -21.31 -11.95
N LYS A 116 -6.77 -20.09 -12.10
CA LYS A 116 -5.95 -18.88 -12.20
C LYS A 116 -6.65 -17.70 -11.53
N VAL A 117 -5.98 -17.14 -10.53
CA VAL A 117 -6.41 -15.92 -9.86
C VAL A 117 -5.55 -14.78 -10.37
N THR A 118 -6.22 -13.72 -10.82
CA THR A 118 -5.56 -12.52 -11.34
C THR A 118 -5.96 -11.33 -10.47
N PHE A 119 -4.96 -10.59 -10.00
CA PHE A 119 -5.12 -9.37 -9.22
C PHE A 119 -4.85 -8.13 -10.07
N THR A 120 -5.43 -7.01 -9.66
CA THR A 120 -4.99 -5.68 -10.09
C THR A 120 -4.27 -5.03 -8.91
N CYS A 121 -3.03 -4.62 -9.12
CA CYS A 121 -2.25 -3.85 -8.14
C CYS A 121 -2.09 -2.42 -8.64
N THR A 122 -2.51 -1.45 -7.83
CA THR A 122 -2.41 -0.02 -8.16
C THR A 122 -1.61 0.69 -7.10
N GLU A 123 -0.59 1.45 -7.50
CA GLU A 123 0.13 2.36 -6.62
C GLU A 123 -0.71 3.64 -6.50
N LYS A 124 -1.04 4.03 -5.27
CA LYS A 124 -1.69 5.30 -4.97
C LYS A 124 -0.62 6.33 -4.66
N GLU A 125 -0.62 7.40 -5.43
CA GLU A 125 0.22 8.56 -5.17
C GLU A 125 -0.23 9.25 -3.88
N LEU A 126 0.73 9.61 -3.03
CA LEU A 126 0.50 10.32 -1.78
C LEU A 126 1.09 11.72 -1.87
N VAL A 127 0.34 12.73 -1.45
CA VAL A 127 0.76 14.15 -1.50
C VAL A 127 0.49 14.84 -0.17
N GLY A 128 1.13 15.98 0.08
CA GLY A 128 1.00 16.73 1.34
C GLY A 128 1.98 16.22 2.41
N GLU A 129 1.49 15.98 3.63
CA GLU A 129 2.34 15.54 4.75
C GLU A 129 2.53 14.02 4.73
N VAL A 130 3.20 13.52 3.69
CA VAL A 130 3.40 12.08 3.45
C VAL A 130 4.22 11.45 4.59
N PRO A 131 3.78 10.32 5.17
CA PRO A 131 4.57 9.62 6.17
C PRO A 131 5.86 9.07 5.56
N GLU A 132 6.98 9.25 6.27
CA GLU A 132 8.25 8.62 5.87
C GLU A 132 8.14 7.09 5.73
N GLY A 133 9.02 6.52 4.91
CA GLY A 133 9.14 5.07 4.73
C GLY A 133 9.35 4.36 6.06
N ARG A 134 8.46 3.41 6.37
CA ARG A 134 8.35 2.79 7.69
C ARG A 134 7.85 1.36 7.63
N TYR A 135 8.09 0.60 8.69
CA TYR A 135 7.62 -0.78 8.84
C TYR A 135 7.16 -1.05 10.28
N GLY A 136 6.36 -2.10 10.48
CA GLY A 136 5.80 -2.43 11.79
C GLY A 136 4.81 -1.39 12.31
N HIS A 137 4.26 -0.55 11.43
CA HIS A 137 3.13 0.34 11.70
C HIS A 137 1.81 -0.35 11.37
N THR A 138 0.69 0.33 11.60
CA THR A 138 -0.64 -0.11 11.20
C THR A 138 -1.25 0.88 10.22
N VAL A 139 -2.01 0.36 9.25
CA VAL A 139 -2.86 1.11 8.34
C VAL A 139 -4.28 0.62 8.56
N ASN A 140 -5.27 1.51 8.49
CA ASN A 140 -6.66 1.21 8.76
C ASN A 140 -7.55 2.06 7.84
N VAL A 141 -8.81 1.65 7.65
CA VAL A 141 -9.83 2.48 6.98
C VAL A 141 -10.98 2.71 7.94
N VAL A 142 -11.21 3.97 8.29
CA VAL A 142 -12.34 4.38 9.14
C VAL A 142 -13.47 4.94 8.29
N HIS A 143 -14.69 4.81 8.80
CA HIS A 143 -15.91 5.30 8.16
C HIS A 143 -16.65 6.22 9.12
N SER A 144 -16.82 7.48 8.74
CA SER A 144 -17.52 8.49 9.53
C SER A 144 -18.42 9.32 8.62
N GLN A 145 -19.70 9.43 8.97
CA GLN A 145 -20.70 10.23 8.24
C GLN A 145 -20.78 9.93 6.73
N GLY A 146 -20.59 8.67 6.33
CA GLY A 146 -20.61 8.23 4.92
C GLY A 146 -19.32 8.52 4.14
N LYS A 147 -18.29 9.06 4.79
CA LYS A 147 -16.95 9.24 4.22
C LYS A 147 -16.00 8.18 4.77
N SER A 148 -15.01 7.81 3.96
CA SER A 148 -13.93 6.91 4.35
C SER A 148 -12.61 7.67 4.44
N MET A 149 -11.75 7.30 5.39
CA MET A 149 -10.41 7.87 5.54
C MET A 149 -9.42 6.75 5.82
N ILE A 150 -8.25 6.77 5.17
CA ILE A 150 -7.15 5.84 5.45
C ILE A 150 -6.33 6.45 6.60
N VAL A 151 -5.93 5.62 7.56
CA VAL A 151 -5.28 6.08 8.79
C VAL A 151 -4.01 5.27 9.04
N ILE A 152 -2.86 5.94 9.15
CA ILE A 152 -1.56 5.32 9.43
C ILE A 152 -1.04 5.75 10.79
N ILE A 153 -0.61 4.77 11.60
CA ILE A 153 -0.18 4.99 12.99
C ILE A 153 1.08 4.16 13.32
N GLY A 154 2.07 4.83 13.92
CA GLY A 154 3.27 4.22 14.49
C GLY A 154 4.30 3.74 13.47
N GLY A 155 5.11 2.76 13.88
CA GLY A 155 6.14 2.12 13.07
C GLY A 155 7.56 2.51 13.43
N ARG A 156 8.49 1.91 12.69
CA ARG A 156 9.92 2.23 12.73
C ARG A 156 10.40 2.70 11.38
N SER A 157 11.33 3.62 11.42
CA SER A 157 12.14 4.04 10.28
C SER A 157 13.62 3.86 10.60
N TYR A 158 14.45 3.96 9.58
CA TYR A 158 15.87 4.11 9.80
C TYR A 158 16.17 5.54 10.28
N ILE A 159 17.26 5.72 11.03
CA ILE A 159 17.73 7.05 11.48
C ILE A 159 17.76 8.05 10.31
N ALA A 160 17.48 9.33 10.51
CA ALA A 160 17.51 10.32 9.43
C ALA A 160 18.88 10.34 8.70
N LEU A 161 18.88 10.59 7.38
CA LEU A 161 20.10 10.53 6.55
C LEU A 161 21.25 11.38 7.10
N GLY A 162 20.96 12.59 7.62
CA GLY A 162 21.96 13.48 8.20
C GLY A 162 22.61 12.98 9.51
N GLN A 163 22.07 11.92 10.12
CA GLN A 163 22.59 11.29 11.34
C GLN A 163 23.08 9.85 11.11
N ARG A 164 22.96 9.30 9.89
CA ARG A 164 23.44 7.94 9.58
C ARG A 164 24.95 7.93 9.35
N THR A 165 25.59 6.92 9.91
CA THR A 165 26.96 6.53 9.59
C THR A 165 26.96 5.12 8.98
N SER A 166 28.06 4.71 8.34
CA SER A 166 28.21 3.34 7.83
C SER A 166 28.07 2.28 8.94
N GLU A 167 28.54 2.59 10.16
CA GLU A 167 28.42 1.71 11.33
C GLU A 167 26.98 1.58 11.85
N LYS A 168 26.18 2.65 11.72
CA LYS A 168 24.78 2.70 12.17
C LYS A 168 23.79 2.65 10.99
N TRP A 169 24.22 2.15 9.84
CA TRP A 169 23.44 2.21 8.60
C TRP A 169 22.06 1.55 8.73
N ASN A 170 22.02 0.42 9.45
CA ASN A 170 20.81 -0.35 9.69
C ASN A 170 20.13 -0.02 11.02
N SER A 171 20.60 0.99 11.76
CA SER A 171 19.98 1.40 13.01
C SER A 171 18.64 2.07 12.77
N VAL A 172 17.66 1.69 13.58
CA VAL A 172 16.27 2.13 13.46
C VAL A 172 15.84 2.91 14.68
N VAL A 173 14.85 3.77 14.51
CA VAL A 173 14.14 4.51 15.55
C VAL A 173 12.65 4.28 15.39
N ASP A 174 11.86 4.40 16.46
CA ASP A 174 10.42 4.51 16.27
C ASP A 174 10.10 5.85 15.60
N CYS A 175 9.16 5.84 14.67
CA CYS A 175 8.70 7.04 14.01
C CYS A 175 8.06 8.00 15.02
N MET A 176 8.08 9.30 14.71
CA MET A 176 7.32 10.30 15.46
C MET A 176 5.86 9.85 15.59
N PRO A 177 5.26 9.94 16.79
CA PRO A 177 3.96 9.34 17.06
C PRO A 177 2.82 10.27 16.57
N HIS A 178 2.81 10.52 15.26
CA HIS A 178 1.73 11.19 14.56
C HIS A 178 0.75 10.18 13.98
N ILE A 179 -0.50 10.61 13.86
CA ILE A 179 -1.54 9.92 13.09
C ILE A 179 -1.61 10.60 11.73
N PHE A 180 -1.48 9.84 10.66
CA PHE A 180 -1.64 10.33 9.30
C PHE A 180 -3.01 9.96 8.77
N LEU A 181 -3.80 10.96 8.37
CA LEU A 181 -5.05 10.78 7.65
C LEU A 181 -4.80 10.96 6.15
N ILE A 182 -5.23 10.00 5.36
CA ILE A 182 -5.02 9.97 3.91
C ILE A 182 -6.38 9.86 3.22
N ASP A 183 -6.68 10.86 2.40
CA ASP A 183 -7.87 10.86 1.57
C ASP A 183 -7.78 9.71 0.54
N PRO A 184 -8.74 8.78 0.50
CA PRO A 184 -8.65 7.62 -0.39
C PRO A 184 -8.82 7.94 -1.88
N GLU A 185 -9.38 9.09 -2.24
CA GLU A 185 -9.62 9.52 -3.62
C GLU A 185 -8.43 10.31 -4.18
N PHE A 186 -7.93 11.28 -3.41
CA PHE A 186 -6.88 12.20 -3.86
C PHE A 186 -5.48 11.88 -3.32
N GLY A 187 -5.35 11.00 -2.32
CA GLY A 187 -4.06 10.67 -1.71
C GLY A 187 -3.48 11.79 -0.83
N CYS A 188 -4.29 12.80 -0.47
CA CYS A 188 -3.87 13.91 0.36
C CYS A 188 -3.64 13.45 1.81
N CYS A 189 -2.40 13.57 2.27
CA CYS A 189 -1.95 13.24 3.61
C CYS A 189 -1.97 14.47 4.53
N THR A 190 -2.53 14.30 5.73
CA THR A 190 -2.50 15.28 6.82
C THR A 190 -2.07 14.59 8.11
N SER A 191 -1.13 15.18 8.86
CA SER A 191 -0.62 14.62 10.10
C SER A 191 -1.24 15.28 11.33
N TYR A 192 -1.47 14.49 12.37
CA TYR A 192 -2.06 14.91 13.64
C TYR A 192 -1.18 14.43 14.79
N ALA A 193 -0.66 15.38 15.58
CA ALA A 193 0.01 15.09 16.84
C ALA A 193 -1.02 15.02 17.97
N LEU A 194 -0.96 13.96 18.77
CA LEU A 194 -1.86 13.75 19.90
C LEU A 194 -1.09 13.79 21.22
N PRO A 195 -1.58 14.51 22.24
CA PRO A 195 -0.88 14.64 23.52
C PRO A 195 -0.80 13.30 24.30
N GLU A 196 -1.71 12.37 24.04
CA GLU A 196 -1.72 11.04 24.65
C GLU A 196 -0.56 10.16 24.16
N PHE A 197 0.02 10.48 23.00
CA PHE A 197 1.15 9.76 22.43
C PHE A 197 2.46 10.43 22.81
N GLN A 198 3.04 9.98 23.92
CA GLN A 198 4.30 10.54 24.43
C GLN A 198 5.52 10.03 23.65
N ASN A 199 5.54 8.74 23.31
CA ASN A 199 6.67 8.08 22.65
C ASN A 199 6.22 7.37 21.37
N GLY A 200 7.16 7.18 20.45
CA GLY A 200 6.98 6.30 19.30
C GLY A 200 6.76 4.85 19.72
N PHE A 201 5.97 4.12 18.94
CA PHE A 201 5.72 2.69 19.14
C PHE A 201 5.49 1.97 17.81
N SER A 202 5.78 0.67 17.83
CA SER A 202 5.72 -0.21 16.65
C SER A 202 5.26 -1.62 17.03
N PHE A 203 4.84 -2.41 16.04
CA PHE A 203 4.36 -3.78 16.20
C PHE A 203 3.18 -3.92 17.19
N HIS A 204 2.35 -2.88 17.27
CA HIS A 204 1.10 -2.87 18.01
C HIS A 204 -0.03 -3.51 17.21
N LEU A 205 -1.09 -3.92 17.91
CA LEU A 205 -2.34 -4.33 17.28
C LEU A 205 -3.20 -3.11 16.99
N SER A 206 -3.98 -3.19 15.93
CA SER A 206 -4.99 -2.18 15.62
C SER A 206 -6.30 -2.83 15.21
N LEU A 207 -7.41 -2.30 15.74
CA LEU A 207 -8.75 -2.79 15.50
C LEU A 207 -9.67 -1.61 15.18
N VAL A 208 -10.47 -1.72 14.13
CA VAL A 208 -11.35 -0.65 13.67
C VAL A 208 -12.81 -1.00 13.93
N GLN A 209 -13.55 -0.04 14.48
CA GLN A 209 -15.00 -0.08 14.61
C GLN A 209 -15.56 1.25 14.10
N ASN A 210 -16.05 1.26 12.86
CA ASN A 210 -16.55 2.45 12.17
C ASN A 210 -15.52 3.60 12.14
N ASP A 211 -15.73 4.65 12.93
CA ASP A 211 -14.93 5.86 13.08
C ASP A 211 -13.91 5.78 14.22
N ILE A 212 -13.84 4.64 14.92
CA ILE A 212 -12.98 4.41 16.06
C ILE A 212 -11.88 3.41 15.71
N ILE A 213 -10.65 3.73 16.12
CA ILE A 213 -9.50 2.82 16.08
C ILE A 213 -9.05 2.54 17.51
N TYR A 214 -8.96 1.26 17.85
CA TYR A 214 -8.31 0.79 19.07
C TYR A 214 -6.87 0.40 18.76
N ILE A 215 -5.93 0.88 19.56
CA ILE A 215 -4.51 0.49 19.51
C ILE A 215 -4.18 -0.25 20.80
N ILE A 216 -3.59 -1.44 20.67
CA ILE A 216 -3.31 -2.32 21.81
C ILE A 216 -1.84 -2.76 21.78
N GLY A 217 -1.15 -2.55 22.90
CA GLY A 217 0.25 -2.93 23.09
C GLY A 217 1.21 -2.14 22.19
N GLY A 218 2.19 -2.85 21.65
CA GLY A 218 3.30 -2.30 20.89
C GLY A 218 4.62 -2.35 21.65
N HIS A 219 5.67 -1.97 20.94
CA HIS A 219 7.03 -1.87 21.44
C HIS A 219 7.52 -0.44 21.26
N SER A 220 8.06 0.15 22.32
CA SER A 220 8.81 1.40 22.26
C SER A 220 10.29 1.09 22.34
N LEU A 221 11.01 1.34 21.27
CA LEU A 221 12.43 1.10 21.08
C LEU A 221 13.30 2.05 21.90
N GLU A 222 12.86 3.30 22.10
CA GLU A 222 13.60 4.30 22.89
C GLU A 222 13.89 3.80 24.30
N ASN A 223 12.90 3.17 24.93
CA ASN A 223 12.98 2.68 26.30
C ASN A 223 13.07 1.15 26.39
N ASP A 224 13.08 0.45 25.25
CA ASP A 224 13.05 -1.01 25.13
C ASP A 224 11.95 -1.69 25.97
N ILE A 225 10.75 -1.08 25.96
CA ILE A 225 9.59 -1.55 26.72
C ILE A 225 8.42 -1.91 25.82
N ARG A 226 7.57 -2.80 26.31
CA ARG A 226 6.26 -3.12 25.72
C ARG A 226 5.17 -2.57 26.63
N PRO A 227 4.84 -1.27 26.54
CA PRO A 227 3.85 -0.69 27.43
C PRO A 227 2.48 -1.33 27.17
N PRO A 228 1.63 -1.50 28.20
CA PRO A 228 0.26 -1.97 28.04
C PRO A 228 -0.63 -0.86 27.47
N ASN A 229 -0.21 -0.28 26.34
CA ASN A 229 -0.93 0.78 25.66
C ASN A 229 -2.32 0.28 25.28
N PHE A 230 -3.33 1.10 25.57
CA PHE A 230 -4.68 0.86 25.12
C PHE A 230 -5.34 2.18 24.79
N TYR A 231 -5.31 2.54 23.51
CA TYR A 231 -5.82 3.82 23.04
C TYR A 231 -7.12 3.62 22.27
N LYS A 232 -8.10 4.49 22.52
CA LYS A 232 -9.30 4.65 21.72
C LYS A 232 -9.19 5.97 20.96
N ILE A 233 -9.00 5.89 19.66
CA ILE A 233 -8.85 7.04 18.77
C ILE A 233 -10.15 7.19 18.00
N LYS A 234 -10.77 8.35 18.08
CA LYS A 234 -12.00 8.68 17.35
C LYS A 234 -11.68 9.69 16.25
N ILE A 235 -12.16 9.40 15.04
CA ILE A 235 -11.93 10.21 13.83
C ILE A 235 -13.28 10.65 13.27
N ASP A 236 -13.62 11.91 13.52
CA ASP A 236 -14.83 12.53 12.98
C ASP A 236 -14.52 13.23 11.66
N LEU A 237 -15.31 12.95 10.61
CA LEU A 237 -15.14 13.50 9.26
C LEU A 237 -16.28 14.47 8.87
N PRO A 238 -16.35 15.69 9.47
CA PRO A 238 -17.36 16.68 9.09
C PRO A 238 -17.15 17.19 7.65
N LEU A 239 -17.98 18.15 7.21
CA LEU A 239 -17.77 18.83 5.93
C LEU A 239 -16.48 19.68 5.89
N GLY A 240 -15.94 20.05 7.06
CA GLY A 240 -14.69 20.79 7.19
C GLY A 240 -13.48 19.89 7.44
N SER A 241 -12.55 20.36 8.26
CA SER A 241 -11.36 19.60 8.65
C SER A 241 -11.70 18.37 9.50
N PRO A 242 -11.04 17.22 9.29
CA PRO A 242 -11.15 16.07 10.19
C PRO A 242 -10.79 16.44 11.62
N ALA A 243 -11.52 15.85 12.58
CA ALA A 243 -11.21 15.96 14.00
C ALA A 243 -10.74 14.60 14.53
N VAL A 244 -9.60 14.60 15.20
CA VAL A 244 -9.00 13.40 15.80
C VAL A 244 -8.92 13.61 17.30
N SER A 245 -9.42 12.64 18.07
CA SER A 245 -9.32 12.64 19.54
C SER A 245 -8.87 11.27 20.02
N CYS A 246 -8.17 11.22 21.15
CA CYS A 246 -7.71 9.98 21.74
C CYS A 246 -8.07 9.92 23.22
N VAL A 247 -8.42 8.73 23.68
CA VAL A 247 -8.66 8.44 25.10
C VAL A 247 -7.84 7.20 25.46
N ILE A 248 -7.09 7.30 26.56
CA ILE A 248 -6.36 6.16 27.11
C ILE A 248 -7.35 5.32 27.92
N LEU A 249 -7.52 4.06 27.54
CA LEU A 249 -8.38 3.10 28.21
C LEU A 249 -7.57 2.30 29.26
N PRO A 250 -8.18 1.93 30.40
CA PRO A 250 -7.57 1.00 31.34
C PRO A 250 -7.64 -0.44 30.83
N GLY A 251 -6.79 -1.33 31.37
CA GLY A 251 -6.84 -2.76 31.05
C GLY A 251 -6.11 -3.17 29.77
N GLY A 252 -5.17 -2.36 29.29
CA GLY A 252 -4.28 -2.75 28.20
C GLY A 252 -3.38 -3.94 28.54
N ILE A 253 -2.88 -4.60 27.50
CA ILE A 253 -1.98 -5.75 27.64
C ILE A 253 -0.59 -5.41 27.09
N SER A 254 0.45 -5.82 27.83
CA SER A 254 1.85 -5.66 27.42
C SER A 254 2.23 -6.76 26.42
N ILE A 255 2.26 -6.39 25.14
CA ILE A 255 2.43 -7.31 24.02
C ILE A 255 2.99 -6.58 22.79
N SER A 256 3.83 -7.24 22.00
CA SER A 256 4.23 -6.78 20.66
C SER A 256 4.22 -7.91 19.64
N SER A 257 4.05 -7.57 18.36
CA SER A 257 4.08 -8.52 17.22
C SER A 257 3.10 -9.69 17.37
N ALA A 258 1.98 -9.44 18.03
CA ALA A 258 0.91 -10.42 18.17
C ALA A 258 0.08 -10.51 16.89
N ILE A 259 -0.66 -11.60 16.76
CA ILE A 259 -1.53 -11.86 15.63
C ILE A 259 -2.96 -11.78 16.14
N MET A 260 -3.80 -11.01 15.47
CA MET A 260 -5.22 -10.89 15.77
C MET A 260 -6.02 -11.48 14.60
N THR A 261 -6.95 -12.38 14.90
CA THR A 261 -7.87 -12.97 13.91
C THR A 261 -9.31 -12.72 14.35
N GLN A 262 -10.19 -12.48 13.39
CA GLN A 262 -11.62 -12.34 13.66
C GLN A 262 -12.27 -13.73 13.73
N THR A 263 -12.89 -14.07 14.86
CA THR A 263 -13.61 -15.34 15.06
C THR A 263 -15.11 -15.19 14.81
N ARG A 264 -15.69 -14.06 15.23
CA ARG A 264 -17.10 -13.69 14.99
C ARG A 264 -17.21 -12.20 14.64
N GLU A 265 -18.41 -11.72 14.30
CA GLU A 265 -18.61 -10.35 13.82
C GLU A 265 -18.01 -9.27 14.74
N LYS A 266 -18.07 -9.48 16.05
CA LYS A 266 -17.54 -8.56 17.07
C LYS A 266 -16.60 -9.23 18.07
N GLU A 267 -16.06 -10.39 17.71
CA GLU A 267 -15.17 -11.18 18.56
C GLU A 267 -13.87 -11.44 17.81
N PHE A 268 -12.75 -11.12 18.46
CA PHE A 268 -11.41 -11.30 17.91
C PHE A 268 -10.57 -12.05 18.91
N VAL A 269 -9.64 -12.87 18.42
CA VAL A 269 -8.67 -13.52 19.29
C VAL A 269 -7.27 -13.04 18.94
N VAL A 270 -6.55 -12.65 19.99
CA VAL A 270 -5.16 -12.28 19.98
C VAL A 270 -4.33 -13.47 20.46
N VAL A 271 -3.39 -13.90 19.62
CA VAL A 271 -2.50 -15.00 19.91
C VAL A 271 -1.05 -14.59 19.66
N GLY A 272 -0.17 -15.10 20.52
CA GLY A 272 1.26 -15.03 20.34
C GLY A 272 1.86 -13.66 20.62
N GLY A 273 2.93 -13.33 19.89
CA GLY A 273 3.73 -12.13 20.15
C GLY A 273 4.72 -12.30 21.29
N TYR A 274 5.18 -11.17 21.83
CA TYR A 274 6.29 -11.12 22.80
C TYR A 274 5.92 -10.25 23.99
N HIS A 275 6.29 -10.69 25.20
CA HIS A 275 6.20 -9.91 26.44
C HIS A 275 7.50 -9.17 26.73
N SER A 276 8.63 -9.76 26.36
CA SER A 276 9.96 -9.15 26.37
C SER A 276 10.80 -9.75 25.25
N ASP A 277 12.02 -9.25 25.04
CA ASP A 277 12.93 -9.72 23.99
C ASP A 277 13.35 -11.18 24.13
N ASN A 278 13.27 -11.71 25.35
CA ASN A 278 13.62 -13.09 25.65
C ASN A 278 12.41 -13.95 26.03
N GLN A 279 11.19 -13.40 26.02
CA GLN A 279 9.98 -14.10 26.45
C GLN A 279 8.84 -13.94 25.46
N LYS A 280 8.49 -15.03 24.78
CA LYS A 280 7.27 -15.15 23.97
C LYS A 280 6.03 -15.10 24.87
N ARG A 281 4.94 -14.55 24.35
CA ARG A 281 3.65 -14.55 25.05
C ARG A 281 2.86 -15.81 24.71
N MET A 282 2.76 -16.74 25.66
CA MET A 282 2.05 -18.02 25.47
C MET A 282 0.54 -17.94 25.75
N VAL A 283 0.10 -16.85 26.37
CA VAL A 283 -1.31 -16.58 26.73
C VAL A 283 -2.07 -16.03 25.53
N CYS A 284 -3.33 -16.44 25.37
CA CYS A 284 -4.25 -15.92 24.36
C CYS A 284 -5.27 -14.97 25.00
N ASN A 285 -5.77 -14.00 24.24
CA ASN A 285 -6.81 -13.08 24.71
C ASN A 285 -7.93 -13.00 23.68
N THR A 286 -9.17 -12.95 24.16
CA THR A 286 -10.34 -12.59 23.35
C THR A 286 -10.64 -11.12 23.53
N ILE A 287 -10.87 -10.42 22.43
CA ILE A 287 -11.34 -9.05 22.39
C ILE A 287 -12.80 -9.08 21.97
N ASN A 288 -13.68 -8.63 22.87
CA ASN A 288 -15.09 -8.44 22.60
C ASN A 288 -15.37 -6.98 22.30
N LEU A 289 -15.95 -6.70 21.13
CA LEU A 289 -16.43 -5.38 20.75
C LEU A 289 -17.94 -5.27 20.98
N ASP A 290 -18.36 -4.39 21.86
CA ASP A 290 -19.73 -3.92 21.93
C ASP A 290 -19.84 -2.54 21.28
N ASP A 291 -21.06 -2.04 21.08
CA ASP A 291 -21.30 -0.79 20.34
C ASP A 291 -20.57 0.43 20.94
N ASN A 292 -20.22 0.39 22.24
CA ASN A 292 -19.48 1.46 22.93
C ASN A 292 -18.32 0.99 23.81
N LYS A 293 -18.09 -0.32 23.94
CA LYS A 293 -17.13 -0.90 24.88
C LYS A 293 -16.26 -1.92 24.17
N ILE A 294 -14.99 -1.94 24.56
CA ILE A 294 -14.05 -2.97 24.16
C ILE A 294 -13.55 -3.64 25.43
N GLU A 295 -13.58 -4.97 25.47
CA GLU A 295 -13.09 -5.77 26.59
C GLU A 295 -12.03 -6.74 26.11
N ILE A 296 -10.91 -6.80 26.83
CA ILE A 296 -9.82 -7.74 26.60
C ILE A 296 -9.87 -8.77 27.73
N VAL A 297 -10.20 -10.01 27.40
CA VAL A 297 -10.35 -11.10 28.37
C VAL A 297 -9.30 -12.17 28.07
N GLU A 298 -8.67 -12.72 29.10
CA GLU A 298 -7.79 -13.87 28.93
C GLU A 298 -8.60 -15.11 28.53
N THR A 299 -8.07 -15.90 27.61
CA THR A 299 -8.73 -17.11 27.10
C THR A 299 -7.77 -18.28 27.17
N GLU A 300 -8.31 -19.48 27.37
CA GLU A 300 -7.55 -20.71 27.42
C GLU A 300 -6.60 -20.80 26.23
N ALA A 301 -5.31 -21.03 26.44
CA ALA A 301 -4.33 -21.15 25.37
C ALA A 301 -4.42 -22.54 24.71
N PRO A 302 -4.06 -22.67 23.42
CA PRO A 302 -3.96 -24.00 22.80
C PRO A 302 -2.86 -24.81 23.47
N GLU A 303 -2.92 -26.13 23.31
CA GLU A 303 -1.83 -26.99 23.75
C GLU A 303 -0.60 -26.79 22.84
N TRP A 304 0.29 -25.89 23.27
CA TRP A 304 1.52 -25.59 22.55
C TRP A 304 2.46 -26.80 22.55
N THR A 305 2.96 -27.16 21.37
CA THR A 305 3.96 -28.22 21.21
C THR A 305 5.26 -27.87 21.94
N PRO A 306 6.08 -28.86 22.32
CA PRO A 306 7.40 -28.62 22.90
C PRO A 306 8.27 -27.72 22.00
N ASP A 307 8.21 -27.90 20.68
CA ASP A 307 9.03 -27.10 19.75
C ASP A 307 8.68 -25.61 19.82
N ILE A 308 7.38 -25.28 19.85
CA ILE A 308 6.92 -23.89 20.00
C ILE A 308 7.30 -23.33 21.37
N LYS A 309 7.16 -24.13 22.44
CA LYS A 309 7.52 -23.72 23.80
C LYS A 309 8.99 -23.35 23.91
N HIS A 310 9.89 -24.20 23.41
CA HIS A 310 11.34 -24.02 23.56
C HIS A 310 11.97 -23.09 22.52
N CYS A 311 11.35 -22.88 21.36
CA CYS A 311 11.90 -22.00 20.34
C CYS A 311 11.96 -20.54 20.82
N LYS A 312 13.04 -19.80 20.54
CA LYS A 312 13.16 -18.39 20.97
C LYS A 312 12.17 -17.47 20.26
N ILE A 313 11.88 -17.75 18.99
CA ILE A 313 11.08 -16.87 18.13
C ILE A 313 9.94 -17.63 17.47
N TRP A 314 8.87 -16.90 17.18
CA TRP A 314 7.82 -17.31 16.28
C TRP A 314 7.40 -16.13 15.41
N PHE A 315 6.74 -16.42 14.32
CA PHE A 315 6.14 -15.42 13.46
C PHE A 315 4.92 -16.02 12.79
N GLY A 316 4.07 -15.18 12.23
CA GLY A 316 2.84 -15.65 11.63
C GLY A 316 1.97 -14.50 11.16
N ASN A 317 0.83 -14.85 10.61
CA ASN A 317 -0.15 -13.89 10.14
C ASN A 317 -1.56 -14.49 10.19
N ASP A 318 -2.57 -13.62 10.17
CA ASP A 318 -3.98 -14.01 10.14
C ASP A 318 -4.34 -14.56 8.76
N MET A 319 -4.90 -15.77 8.70
CA MET A 319 -5.44 -16.34 7.46
C MET A 319 -6.87 -15.87 7.18
N GLY A 320 -7.49 -15.16 8.12
CA GLY A 320 -8.91 -14.87 8.16
C GLY A 320 -9.72 -16.07 8.67
N ASN A 321 -11.02 -15.84 8.91
CA ASN A 321 -11.97 -16.86 9.36
C ASN A 321 -11.50 -17.64 10.60
N GLY A 322 -10.96 -16.95 11.61
CA GLY A 322 -10.50 -17.55 12.87
C GLY A 322 -9.31 -18.51 12.74
N SER A 323 -8.53 -18.42 11.65
CA SER A 323 -7.38 -19.29 11.40
C SER A 323 -6.09 -18.47 11.35
N ILE A 324 -5.02 -18.98 11.96
CA ILE A 324 -3.69 -18.33 11.99
C ILE A 324 -2.64 -19.32 11.49
N LEU A 325 -1.72 -18.83 10.64
CA LEU A 325 -0.53 -19.56 10.24
C LEU A 325 0.66 -19.10 11.09
N PHE A 326 1.27 -20.04 11.81
CA PHE A 326 2.50 -19.86 12.60
C PHE A 326 3.70 -20.49 11.90
N GLY A 327 4.87 -19.89 12.10
CA GLY A 327 6.17 -20.43 11.74
C GLY A 327 7.16 -20.32 12.91
N ILE A 328 7.97 -21.36 13.10
CA ILE A 328 9.15 -21.34 13.97
C ILE A 328 10.38 -21.75 13.15
N PRO A 329 11.58 -21.21 13.41
CA PRO A 329 12.80 -21.66 12.74
C PRO A 329 13.08 -23.13 13.06
N GLY A 330 13.54 -23.87 12.04
CA GLY A 330 13.99 -25.25 12.20
C GLY A 330 15.32 -25.32 12.96
N ASP A 331 15.57 -26.43 13.67
CA ASP A 331 16.85 -26.67 14.34
C ASP A 331 17.91 -27.10 13.31
N ASN A 332 18.97 -26.31 13.18
CA ASN A 332 20.04 -26.44 12.19
C ASN A 332 20.95 -27.68 12.38
N ARG A 333 20.61 -28.61 13.28
CA ARG A 333 21.44 -29.78 13.61
C ARG A 333 21.47 -30.86 12.53
N GLN A 334 20.61 -30.78 11.51
CA GLN A 334 20.58 -31.73 10.40
C GLN A 334 20.76 -31.00 9.06
N LEU A 335 21.68 -31.51 8.23
CA LEU A 335 22.15 -30.97 6.95
C LEU A 335 21.07 -30.79 5.86
N ALA A 336 19.83 -31.23 6.11
CA ALA A 336 18.68 -31.11 5.21
C ALA A 336 17.39 -30.71 5.96
N SER A 337 17.49 -29.84 6.97
CA SER A 337 16.32 -29.38 7.73
C SER A 337 15.54 -28.29 6.96
N ASP A 338 14.21 -28.42 6.95
CA ASP A 338 13.32 -27.34 6.53
C ASP A 338 13.67 -26.06 7.31
N ALA A 339 13.81 -24.95 6.59
CA ALA A 339 14.25 -23.68 7.21
C ALA A 339 13.30 -23.22 8.34
N ASN A 340 12.01 -23.55 8.25
CA ASN A 340 11.01 -23.25 9.26
C ASN A 340 9.97 -24.39 9.33
N TYR A 341 9.46 -24.67 10.54
CA TYR A 341 8.28 -25.51 10.76
C TYR A 341 7.03 -24.65 10.84
N PHE A 342 5.94 -25.11 10.22
CA PHE A 342 4.68 -24.36 10.15
C PHE A 342 3.53 -25.08 10.88
N TYR A 343 2.67 -24.27 11.50
CA TYR A 343 1.49 -24.74 12.22
C TYR A 343 0.29 -23.88 11.85
N ILE A 344 -0.89 -24.49 11.71
CA ILE A 344 -2.16 -23.78 11.69
C ILE A 344 -2.82 -23.88 13.05
N LEU A 345 -3.22 -22.73 13.59
CA LEU A 345 -4.12 -22.65 14.73
C LEU A 345 -5.52 -22.27 14.22
N LYS A 346 -6.52 -23.12 14.49
CA LYS A 346 -7.93 -22.83 14.17
C LYS A 346 -8.73 -22.61 15.45
N TYR A 347 -9.56 -21.58 15.45
CA TYR A 347 -10.69 -21.45 16.36
C TYR A 347 -11.90 -22.16 15.77
N GLN A 348 -12.42 -23.17 16.48
CA GLN A 348 -13.67 -23.80 16.09
C GLN A 348 -14.82 -22.86 16.41
N VAL A 349 -15.51 -22.40 15.36
CA VAL A 349 -16.84 -21.81 15.50
C VAL A 349 -17.82 -22.98 15.45
N GLU A 350 -18.54 -23.22 16.53
CA GLU A 350 -19.75 -24.06 16.49
C GLU A 350 -20.76 -23.38 15.57
N ASN A 351 -20.75 -23.73 14.28
CA ASN A 351 -21.80 -23.38 13.34
C ASN A 351 -22.11 -24.60 12.46
N ASP A 352 -23.36 -25.03 12.53
CA ASP A 352 -24.03 -26.18 11.89
C ASP A 352 -24.06 -26.11 10.35
N GLN A 353 -22.92 -25.94 9.68
CA GLN A 353 -22.85 -25.96 8.20
C GLN A 353 -21.70 -26.80 7.64
N SER A 354 -20.86 -27.40 8.48
CA SER A 354 -19.79 -28.32 8.06
C SER A 354 -20.23 -29.79 7.94
N LEU A 355 -21.47 -30.10 8.31
CA LEU A 355 -22.01 -31.47 8.20
C LEU A 355 -22.28 -31.90 6.75
N GLU A 356 -22.42 -30.97 5.80
CA GLU A 356 -22.62 -31.33 4.39
C GLU A 356 -21.33 -31.72 3.66
N GLN A 357 -20.14 -31.42 4.20
CA GLN A 357 -18.86 -31.89 3.62
C GLN A 357 -18.37 -33.22 4.22
N MET A 358 -18.98 -33.70 5.31
CA MET A 358 -18.67 -35.01 5.89
C MET A 358 -19.52 -36.15 5.34
N ALA A 359 -20.56 -35.87 4.52
CA ALA A 359 -21.45 -36.90 3.97
C ALA A 359 -21.02 -37.47 2.60
N GLN A 360 -19.91 -36.99 2.00
CA GLN A 360 -19.50 -37.40 0.65
C GLN A 360 -18.13 -38.10 0.59
N VAL A 361 -17.70 -38.70 1.69
CA VAL A 361 -16.52 -39.58 1.76
C VAL A 361 -16.93 -40.96 2.31
N CYS A 362 -17.93 -41.57 1.69
CA CYS A 362 -18.32 -42.96 1.92
C CYS A 362 -18.82 -43.58 0.61
N SER A 363 -17.90 -43.84 -0.33
CA SER A 363 -18.06 -44.91 -1.31
C SER A 363 -16.70 -45.34 -1.85
N GLN A 364 -16.48 -46.64 -1.75
CA GLN A 364 -15.20 -47.36 -1.78
C GLN A 364 -14.56 -47.50 -3.18
N SER A 365 -13.24 -47.71 -3.12
CA SER A 365 -12.28 -48.34 -4.04
C SER A 365 -12.75 -49.06 -5.31
N SER A 366 -11.99 -48.87 -6.40
CA SER A 366 -11.51 -49.97 -7.24
C SER A 366 -10.09 -49.69 -7.77
N THR A 367 -9.25 -50.71 -7.66
CA THR A 367 -7.88 -50.90 -8.15
C THR A 367 -7.83 -50.88 -9.69
N GLU A 368 -6.75 -50.49 -10.35
CA GLU A 368 -5.67 -51.40 -10.77
C GLU A 368 -4.39 -50.67 -11.22
N ASP A 369 -3.33 -51.47 -11.21
CA ASP A 369 -1.90 -51.24 -11.21
C ASP A 369 -1.29 -50.95 -12.59
N ALA A 370 -0.13 -50.27 -12.61
CA ALA A 370 0.93 -50.41 -13.62
C ALA A 370 2.14 -49.57 -13.19
N GLY A 371 3.06 -50.21 -12.47
CA GLY A 371 4.37 -49.65 -12.15
C GLY A 371 5.31 -49.55 -13.34
N GLU A 372 6.27 -48.65 -13.23
CA GLU A 372 7.64 -48.92 -13.64
C GLU A 372 8.58 -47.97 -12.89
N SER A 373 9.50 -48.58 -12.16
CA SER A 373 10.54 -48.00 -11.32
C SER A 373 11.89 -48.12 -12.04
N THR A 374 12.71 -47.06 -12.10
CA THR A 374 14.04 -46.88 -11.46
C THR A 374 15.02 -46.24 -12.47
N PRO A 375 16.25 -45.80 -12.10
CA PRO A 375 16.75 -45.28 -10.82
C PRO A 375 17.54 -43.94 -10.95
N PHE A 376 17.96 -43.44 -9.79
CA PHE A 376 18.92 -42.36 -9.50
C PHE A 376 20.25 -42.41 -10.28
N GLU A 377 20.80 -41.24 -10.60
CA GLU A 377 22.24 -40.97 -10.70
C GLU A 377 22.57 -39.57 -10.17
N ASP A 378 23.72 -39.46 -9.55
CA ASP A 378 24.17 -38.47 -8.56
C ASP A 378 25.37 -37.67 -9.11
N SER A 379 25.74 -36.55 -8.46
CA SER A 379 26.96 -35.73 -8.68
C SER A 379 26.88 -34.75 -9.89
N GLU A 380 27.44 -33.54 -9.92
CA GLU A 380 28.79 -33.10 -9.55
C GLU A 380 28.83 -31.58 -9.19
N GLU A 381 29.72 -31.22 -8.26
CA GLU A 381 30.19 -29.86 -7.92
C GLU A 381 30.83 -29.13 -9.12
N PHE A 382 30.87 -27.79 -9.12
CA PHE A 382 32.06 -27.05 -9.58
C PHE A 382 32.13 -25.62 -8.99
N THR A 383 33.33 -25.24 -8.55
CA THR A 383 33.70 -23.94 -7.96
C THR A 383 34.88 -23.33 -8.75
N PHE A 384 34.69 -22.07 -9.17
CA PHE A 384 35.55 -20.97 -9.67
C PHE A 384 36.84 -21.20 -10.47
N SER A 385 37.04 -20.36 -11.50
CA SER A 385 38.34 -19.78 -11.89
C SER A 385 38.14 -18.41 -12.56
N PHE A 386 38.84 -17.39 -12.03
CA PHE A 386 39.12 -16.11 -12.68
C PHE A 386 40.31 -16.32 -13.61
N ASP A 387 40.27 -15.76 -14.82
CA ASP A 387 41.49 -15.39 -15.55
C ASP A 387 41.26 -14.07 -16.30
N ILE A 388 42.17 -13.14 -16.01
CA ILE A 388 42.43 -11.88 -16.70
C ILE A 388 43.38 -12.23 -17.84
N ASP A 389 43.09 -11.77 -19.06
CA ASP A 389 44.16 -11.46 -20.01
C ASP A 389 43.82 -10.24 -20.85
N THR A 390 44.89 -9.49 -21.09
CA THR A 390 44.95 -8.09 -21.51
C THR A 390 45.40 -8.01 -22.97
N ASP A 391 45.23 -6.83 -23.56
CA ASP A 391 45.76 -6.33 -24.85
C ASP A 391 44.86 -6.60 -26.07
N THR A 392 44.42 -5.61 -26.85
CA THR A 392 45.19 -4.50 -27.40
C THR A 392 44.27 -3.35 -27.81
N CYS A 393 44.64 -2.12 -27.46
CA CYS A 393 44.01 -0.88 -27.93
C CYS A 393 44.14 -0.71 -29.45
N ASN A 394 43.05 -0.32 -30.12
CA ASN A 394 43.11 0.46 -31.35
C ASN A 394 42.51 1.84 -31.03
N GLU A 395 43.37 2.84 -31.06
CA GLU A 395 43.01 4.26 -31.02
C GLU A 395 42.45 4.73 -32.37
N ASP A 396 41.49 5.65 -32.27
CA ASP A 396 41.01 6.62 -33.27
C ASP A 396 40.29 6.09 -34.53
N ASP A 397 39.13 6.60 -34.95
CA ASP A 397 38.24 7.66 -34.47
C ASP A 397 36.94 7.51 -35.27
N ASN A 398 35.79 7.85 -34.69
CA ASN A 398 34.69 8.63 -35.28
C ASN A 398 33.34 8.37 -34.59
N GLU A 399 32.91 9.41 -33.87
CA GLU A 399 31.53 9.80 -33.60
C GLU A 399 30.75 9.01 -32.55
N ASN A 400 31.10 9.33 -31.30
CA ASN A 400 30.28 9.14 -30.13
C ASN A 400 29.18 10.22 -30.09
N GLU A 401 28.03 10.01 -30.75
CA GLU A 401 26.80 10.78 -30.45
C GLU A 401 26.21 10.28 -29.12
N SER A 402 26.86 10.66 -28.03
CA SER A 402 26.30 10.54 -26.69
C SER A 402 25.00 11.35 -26.59
N GLU A 403 23.95 10.70 -26.08
CA GLU A 403 22.71 11.28 -25.56
C GLU A 403 22.96 12.28 -24.41
N SER A 404 23.66 13.37 -24.70
CA SER A 404 23.74 14.55 -23.83
C SER A 404 22.64 15.52 -24.27
N GLY A 405 21.40 15.20 -23.89
CA GLY A 405 20.33 16.19 -23.90
C GLY A 405 20.76 17.41 -23.08
N TYR A 406 20.77 18.58 -23.71
CA TYR A 406 21.17 19.85 -23.11
C TYR A 406 20.28 20.21 -21.91
N TRP A 407 20.75 19.91 -20.70
CA TRP A 407 20.15 20.40 -19.45
C TRP A 407 20.64 21.82 -19.19
N ILE A 408 19.77 22.82 -19.32
CA ILE A 408 20.09 24.21 -18.96
C ILE A 408 19.24 24.60 -17.76
N THR A 409 19.90 24.79 -16.61
CA THR A 409 19.34 25.48 -15.45
C THR A 409 19.37 26.99 -15.71
N CYS A 410 18.33 27.69 -15.24
CA CYS A 410 18.33 29.15 -15.30
C CYS A 410 19.50 29.71 -14.47
N CYS A 411 20.26 30.66 -15.02
CA CYS A 411 21.39 31.29 -14.32
C CYS A 411 20.97 32.62 -13.67
N ALA A 412 21.72 33.06 -12.65
CA ALA A 412 21.48 34.32 -11.93
C ALA A 412 21.63 35.59 -12.82
N ASP A 413 22.27 35.47 -13.98
CA ASP A 413 22.48 36.55 -14.95
C ASP A 413 21.40 36.60 -16.05
N CYS A 414 20.29 35.89 -15.86
CA CYS A 414 19.19 35.81 -16.81
C CYS A 414 18.41 37.15 -16.90
N HIS A 415 18.65 37.93 -17.94
CA HIS A 415 17.99 39.22 -18.19
C HIS A 415 16.68 39.08 -19.00
N ILE A 416 15.72 38.30 -18.50
CA ILE A 416 14.40 38.14 -19.14
C ILE A 416 13.40 39.17 -18.57
N ASP A 417 12.73 39.93 -19.45
CA ASP A 417 11.58 40.76 -19.06
C ASP A 417 10.36 39.87 -18.79
N ILE A 418 9.96 39.84 -17.52
CA ILE A 418 8.88 39.02 -16.96
C ILE A 418 7.51 39.40 -17.55
N ASN A 419 7.37 40.60 -18.13
CA ASN A 419 6.09 41.06 -18.68
C ASN A 419 5.76 40.49 -20.07
N THR A 420 6.73 39.88 -20.75
CA THR A 420 6.60 39.33 -22.11
C THR A 420 6.58 37.79 -22.17
N TRP A 421 6.38 37.12 -21.03
CA TRP A 421 6.36 35.65 -20.93
C TRP A 421 5.20 35.01 -21.70
N VAL A 422 5.52 34.16 -22.68
CA VAL A 422 4.57 33.24 -23.35
C VAL A 422 5.27 31.88 -23.55
N PRO A 423 4.85 30.81 -22.86
CA PRO A 423 5.44 29.48 -23.04
C PRO A 423 4.90 28.83 -24.32
N LEU A 424 5.79 28.33 -25.19
CA LEU A 424 5.41 27.53 -26.35
C LEU A 424 5.91 26.09 -26.16
N TYR A 425 4.97 25.14 -26.12
CA TYR A 425 5.28 23.71 -26.05
C TYR A 425 5.16 23.10 -27.45
N SER A 426 6.26 22.58 -28.00
CA SER A 426 6.21 21.75 -29.20
C SER A 426 6.12 20.29 -28.76
N THR A 427 5.01 19.62 -29.09
CA THR A 427 4.78 18.21 -28.78
C THR A 427 5.53 17.24 -29.69
N GLU A 428 6.29 17.73 -30.67
CA GLU A 428 6.84 16.88 -31.73
C GLU A 428 8.20 16.26 -31.40
N LEU A 429 8.87 16.72 -30.35
CA LEU A 429 10.15 16.17 -29.89
C LEU A 429 10.15 16.33 -28.37
N ASN A 430 10.41 15.26 -27.59
CA ASN A 430 10.62 15.27 -26.14
C ASN A 430 11.78 16.21 -25.73
N LYS A 431 11.63 17.51 -25.96
CA LYS A 431 12.60 18.58 -25.75
C LYS A 431 12.02 19.55 -24.70
N PRO A 432 12.89 20.22 -23.92
CA PRO A 432 12.43 21.19 -22.92
C PRO A 432 11.60 22.32 -23.55
N ALA A 433 10.79 23.00 -22.75
CA ALA A 433 9.97 24.11 -23.23
C ALA A 433 10.87 25.27 -23.72
N MET A 434 10.51 25.92 -24.84
CA MET A 434 11.20 27.11 -25.35
C MET A 434 10.47 28.39 -24.94
N ILE A 435 11.24 29.38 -24.50
CA ILE A 435 10.79 30.75 -24.23
C ILE A 435 11.37 31.67 -25.29
N PHE A 436 10.59 32.62 -25.82
CA PHE A 436 11.11 33.71 -26.65
C PHE A 436 11.17 35.01 -25.84
N CYS A 437 12.33 35.68 -25.84
CA CYS A 437 12.44 37.06 -25.34
C CYS A 437 12.08 38.05 -26.48
N SER A 438 11.62 39.25 -26.12
CA SER A 438 11.32 40.35 -27.07
C SER A 438 12.54 40.83 -27.87
N SER A 439 13.75 40.41 -27.48
CA SER A 439 15.01 40.61 -28.22
C SER A 439 15.27 39.55 -29.31
N GLY A 440 14.41 38.53 -29.45
CA GLY A 440 14.49 37.52 -30.51
C GLY A 440 15.36 36.30 -30.20
N GLU A 441 16.06 36.28 -29.06
CA GLU A 441 16.76 35.07 -28.59
C GLU A 441 15.86 34.25 -27.67
N GLY A 442 15.74 32.95 -27.97
CA GLY A 442 14.96 32.01 -27.20
C GLY A 442 15.81 31.19 -26.25
N HIS A 443 15.29 30.90 -25.05
CA HIS A 443 15.98 30.08 -24.04
C HIS A 443 15.18 28.81 -23.71
N TRP A 444 15.90 27.72 -23.47
CA TRP A 444 15.34 26.42 -23.08
C TRP A 444 15.16 26.34 -21.56
N VAL A 445 14.00 25.88 -21.09
CA VAL A 445 13.75 25.67 -19.66
C VAL A 445 13.01 24.36 -19.43
N HIS A 446 13.50 23.54 -18.50
CA HIS A 446 12.91 22.23 -18.17
C HIS A 446 11.97 22.30 -16.95
N ALA A 447 11.00 21.38 -16.90
CA ALA A 447 10.01 21.22 -15.84
C ALA A 447 10.61 21.12 -14.42
N GLN A 448 11.80 20.54 -14.29
CA GLN A 448 12.54 20.45 -13.03
C GLN A 448 12.97 21.80 -12.45
N CYS A 449 13.13 22.85 -13.27
CA CYS A 449 13.43 24.19 -12.75
C CYS A 449 12.23 24.83 -12.02
N MET A 450 11.03 24.26 -12.17
CA MET A 450 9.80 24.70 -11.51
C MET A 450 9.31 23.71 -10.45
N ASP A 451 9.94 22.54 -10.31
CA ASP A 451 9.49 21.42 -9.46
C ASP A 451 8.02 21.00 -9.76
N LEU A 452 7.64 21.08 -11.05
CA LEU A 452 6.30 20.74 -11.55
C LEU A 452 6.36 19.54 -12.48
N SER A 453 5.34 18.68 -12.44
CA SER A 453 5.20 17.59 -13.40
C SER A 453 4.82 18.11 -14.79
N GLU A 454 5.20 17.36 -15.83
CA GLU A 454 4.87 17.68 -17.23
C GLU A 454 3.35 17.84 -17.45
N ASN A 455 2.55 16.97 -16.81
CA ASN A 455 1.10 17.05 -16.83
C ASN A 455 0.57 18.35 -16.22
N MET A 456 1.18 18.81 -15.13
CA MET A 456 0.81 20.08 -14.49
C MET A 456 1.19 21.25 -15.39
N LEU A 457 2.36 21.23 -16.04
CA LEU A 457 2.78 22.28 -16.97
C LEU A 457 1.87 22.38 -18.20
N ILE A 458 1.42 21.25 -18.74
CA ILE A 458 0.42 21.21 -19.82
C ILE A 458 -0.89 21.84 -19.35
N TYR A 459 -1.36 21.50 -18.15
CA TYR A 459 -2.55 22.12 -17.57
C TYR A 459 -2.38 23.64 -17.38
N LEU A 460 -1.24 24.09 -16.84
CA LEU A 460 -0.97 25.51 -16.63
C LEU A 460 -0.81 26.29 -17.94
N SER A 461 -0.35 25.66 -19.02
CA SER A 461 -0.29 26.28 -20.35
C SER A 461 -1.67 26.60 -20.95
N GLN A 462 -2.73 25.95 -20.45
CA GLN A 462 -4.10 26.17 -20.89
C GLN A 462 -4.78 27.32 -20.14
N VAL A 463 -4.15 27.84 -19.08
CA VAL A 463 -4.70 28.89 -18.22
C VAL A 463 -3.77 30.11 -18.29
N ASP A 464 -4.33 31.29 -18.57
CA ASP A 464 -3.60 32.57 -18.75
C ASP A 464 -3.09 33.14 -17.39
N ILE A 465 -2.33 32.33 -16.64
CA ILE A 465 -1.80 32.66 -15.32
C ILE A 465 -0.27 32.71 -15.40
N LYS A 466 0.31 33.76 -14.81
CA LYS A 466 1.77 33.95 -14.76
C LYS A 466 2.38 33.20 -13.58
N TYR A 467 3.45 32.46 -13.82
CA TYR A 467 4.17 31.67 -12.80
C TYR A 467 5.61 32.15 -12.66
N PHE A 468 6.19 31.96 -11.46
CA PHE A 468 7.56 32.39 -11.12
C PHE A 468 8.42 31.17 -10.78
N CYS A 469 9.64 31.13 -11.30
CA CYS A 469 10.65 30.11 -10.93
C CYS A 469 11.09 30.26 -9.47
N THR A 470 11.45 29.13 -8.85
CA THR A 470 11.97 29.03 -7.48
C THR A 470 13.21 29.89 -7.25
N GLU A 471 14.07 30.04 -8.26
CA GLU A 471 15.27 30.91 -8.22
C GLU A 471 14.90 32.41 -8.32
N HIS A 472 13.81 32.76 -9.01
CA HIS A 472 13.37 34.15 -9.23
C HIS A 472 12.30 34.64 -8.23
N ILE A 473 11.91 33.80 -7.26
CA ILE A 473 10.91 34.14 -6.23
C ILE A 473 11.33 35.35 -5.37
N SER A 474 12.63 35.64 -5.28
CA SER A 474 13.18 36.76 -4.50
C SER A 474 12.79 38.14 -5.07
N LEU A 475 12.58 38.27 -6.37
CA LEU A 475 12.09 39.49 -7.04
C LEU A 475 10.59 39.75 -6.78
N ALA A 476 9.83 38.74 -6.35
CA ALA A 476 8.38 38.85 -6.13
C ALA A 476 7.98 39.38 -4.74
N ARG A 477 8.92 39.54 -3.80
CA ARG A 477 8.62 40.03 -2.43
C ARG A 477 8.12 41.48 -2.33
N GLY A 478 8.01 42.20 -3.46
CA GLY A 478 7.51 43.58 -3.52
C GLY A 478 6.13 43.79 -4.16
N LEU A 479 5.54 42.79 -4.81
CA LEU A 479 4.31 42.98 -5.58
C LEU A 479 3.07 42.59 -4.77
N LYS A 480 2.42 43.59 -4.17
CA LYS A 480 1.03 43.45 -3.70
C LYS A 480 0.14 43.14 -4.90
N THR A 481 -0.63 42.06 -4.81
CA THR A 481 -1.78 41.83 -5.70
C THR A 481 -2.67 43.08 -5.71
N PRO A 482 -3.07 43.61 -6.88
CA PRO A 482 -4.04 44.69 -6.93
C PRO A 482 -5.33 44.21 -6.26
N LYS A 483 -5.87 45.01 -5.33
CA LYS A 483 -7.17 44.73 -4.71
C LYS A 483 -8.22 44.57 -5.81
N GLU A 484 -8.99 43.49 -5.76
CA GLU A 484 -10.17 43.32 -6.61
C GLU A 484 -11.08 44.54 -6.46
N ILE A 485 -11.27 45.25 -7.56
CA ILE A 485 -12.30 46.29 -7.65
C ILE A 485 -13.63 45.54 -7.82
N PRO A 486 -14.64 45.77 -6.98
CA PRO A 486 -15.93 45.13 -7.15
C PRO A 486 -16.53 45.51 -8.52
N PRO A 487 -17.28 44.58 -9.16
CA PRO A 487 -17.80 44.82 -10.49
C PRO A 487 -18.74 46.03 -10.49
N ILE A 488 -18.43 46.99 -11.36
CA ILE A 488 -19.27 48.16 -11.62
C ILE A 488 -20.64 47.66 -12.11
N GLU A 489 -21.71 48.05 -11.41
CA GLU A 489 -23.09 47.82 -11.85
C GLU A 489 -23.30 48.37 -13.27
N LYS A 490 -23.45 47.47 -14.25
CA LYS A 490 -23.89 47.85 -15.59
C LYS A 490 -25.39 48.16 -15.52
N LYS A 491 -25.75 49.44 -15.52
CA LYS A 491 -27.13 49.87 -15.81
C LYS A 491 -27.53 49.34 -17.20
N PRO A 492 -28.71 48.72 -17.35
CA PRO A 492 -29.13 48.18 -18.64
C PRO A 492 -29.34 49.32 -19.64
N MET A 493 -28.66 49.25 -20.78
CA MET A 493 -28.90 50.15 -21.90
C MET A 493 -30.33 49.95 -22.44
N LYS A 494 -31.06 51.06 -22.57
CA LYS A 494 -32.41 51.12 -23.15
C LYS A 494 -32.43 50.51 -24.55
N ALA A 495 -33.34 49.57 -24.78
CA ALA A 495 -33.59 48.98 -26.09
C ALA A 495 -34.04 50.05 -27.11
N LEU A 496 -33.31 50.19 -28.21
CA LEU A 496 -33.72 50.97 -29.37
C LEU A 496 -34.87 50.26 -30.09
N ARG A 497 -36.00 50.97 -30.14
CA ARG A 497 -37.27 50.74 -30.85
C ARG A 497 -37.27 49.61 -31.91
N ARG A 498 -37.87 48.47 -31.56
CA ARG A 498 -38.39 47.48 -32.54
C ARG A 498 -39.60 48.07 -33.28
N LYS A 499 -39.55 48.09 -34.62
CA LYS A 499 -40.70 48.41 -35.49
C LYS A 499 -41.75 47.28 -35.39
N LYS A 500 -43.03 47.66 -35.45
CA LYS A 500 -44.23 46.80 -35.31
C LYS A 500 -44.30 45.69 -36.37
N PRO A 501 -44.82 44.49 -36.04
CA PRO A 501 -45.11 43.46 -37.03
C PRO A 501 -46.44 43.73 -37.74
N MET A 502 -46.46 43.61 -39.06
CA MET A 502 -47.68 43.58 -39.87
C MET A 502 -48.39 42.23 -39.72
N LYS A 503 -49.70 42.27 -39.47
CA LYS A 503 -50.60 41.12 -39.51
C LYS A 503 -50.88 40.74 -40.97
N MET A 504 -50.73 39.46 -41.32
CA MET A 504 -51.43 38.88 -42.48
C MET A 504 -52.43 37.83 -41.99
N LEU A 505 -53.69 38.03 -42.39
CA LEU A 505 -54.80 37.11 -42.18
C LEU A 505 -54.66 35.89 -43.10
N SER A 506 -55.05 34.73 -42.59
CA SER A 506 -55.33 33.53 -43.38
C SER A 506 -56.72 33.61 -44.03
N PRO A 507 -56.89 33.02 -45.21
CA PRO A 507 -58.19 32.53 -45.64
C PRO A 507 -58.18 31.01 -45.80
N ALA A 508 -59.11 30.35 -45.10
CA ALA A 508 -59.49 28.98 -45.38
C ALA A 508 -60.56 28.94 -46.47
N LYS A 509 -60.37 28.08 -47.50
CA LYS A 509 -61.32 27.07 -48.02
C LYS A 509 -61.23 26.86 -49.55
N LYS A 510 -61.19 25.57 -49.90
CA LYS A 510 -61.90 24.85 -50.98
C LYS A 510 -61.24 24.59 -52.35
N SER A 511 -61.45 23.33 -52.74
CA SER A 511 -61.57 22.70 -54.07
C SER A 511 -60.30 22.12 -54.69
N PHE A 512 -60.17 20.79 -54.82
CA PHE A 512 -60.81 19.83 -55.73
C PHE A 512 -60.18 19.81 -57.15
N ILE A 513 -59.43 18.74 -57.40
CA ILE A 513 -59.36 17.93 -58.64
C ILE A 513 -58.57 18.41 -59.89
N ARG A 514 -57.81 17.41 -60.40
CA ARG A 514 -57.37 17.06 -61.77
C ARG A 514 -56.02 17.58 -62.32
N LYS A 515 -55.09 16.63 -62.35
CA LYS A 515 -54.42 16.07 -63.54
C LYS A 515 -54.56 16.88 -64.84
N LEU A 516 -53.42 17.22 -65.44
CA LEU A 516 -53.08 17.08 -66.87
C LEU A 516 -51.55 17.20 -66.97
N PHE A 517 -50.84 16.09 -67.25
CA PHE A 517 -50.05 15.82 -68.48
C PHE A 517 -49.06 16.98 -68.77
N GLU A 518 -47.74 16.81 -68.72
CA GLU A 518 -46.84 15.76 -69.24
C GLU A 518 -45.72 15.36 -68.27
#